data_AF-A0A963IP00-F1
#
_entry.id   AF-A0A963IP00-F1
#
_cell.length_a   1.000
_cell.length_b   1.000
_cell.length_c   1.000
_cell.angle_alpha   90.00
_cell.angle_beta   90.00
_cell.angle_gamma   90.00
#
_symmetry.space_group_name_H-M   'P 1'
#
loop_
_entity.id
_entity.type
_entity.pdbx_description
1 polymer ?
#
loop_
_entity_poly.entity_id
_entity_poly.type
_entity_poly.pdbx_seq_one_letter_code
_entity_poly.pdbx_strand_id
1 'polypeptide(L)'
;MGLIINVAGRLAGRSALLTRLAGRLVAHELRHLKGKPVERQLLVYDLPETQLALANDLRVVDTILSDRAGTFPKAAALERLLRPLVGGGVFGQPGGDAVKQARRVFLRALVRIPEQRVAALAADLTRAYIAGWQRTGRPVPVPSELSRLTIDIVSEASLGARFTAGEGQRFVELFFEYHRRANPVLMLLGGQGPAAQQALVERMGLAAIGAEMRALIRQRFLAPLLADPSPSAPAPFAAALLEAAAAGLAPDTSLALDAVRQTAMLDEIAVMLLAGHETTASVLSWLLW
;
A
#
# COMPACT_ATOMS: atom_id res chain seq x y z
N MET A 1 -28.55 1.52 13.01
CA MET A 1 -27.39 2.32 12.57
C MET A 1 -26.71 3.14 13.68
N GLY A 2 -27.19 4.32 14.08
CA GLY A 2 -26.42 5.24 14.95
C GLY A 2 -25.93 4.66 16.29
N LEU A 3 -26.81 3.98 17.04
CA LEU A 3 -26.44 3.34 18.32
C LEU A 3 -25.42 2.22 18.14
N ILE A 4 -25.60 1.36 17.13
CA ILE A 4 -24.72 0.22 16.85
C ILE A 4 -23.33 0.70 16.43
N ILE A 5 -23.27 1.73 15.57
CA ILE A 5 -22.02 2.37 15.15
C ILE A 5 -21.27 2.96 16.36
N ASN A 6 -21.99 3.63 17.25
CA ASN A 6 -21.41 4.23 18.46
C ASN A 6 -20.89 3.15 19.44
N VAL A 7 -21.65 2.06 19.64
CA VAL A 7 -21.21 0.92 20.45
C VAL A 7 -19.98 0.26 19.83
N ALA A 8 -19.97 0.02 18.52
CA ALA A 8 -18.83 -0.57 17.83
C ALA A 8 -17.58 0.30 17.95
N GLY A 9 -17.71 1.63 17.79
CA GLY A 9 -16.62 2.58 17.99
C GLY A 9 -16.03 2.54 19.41
N ARG A 10 -16.90 2.46 20.43
CA ARG A 10 -16.47 2.36 21.83
C ARG A 10 -15.80 1.02 22.19
N LEU A 11 -16.19 -0.06 21.51
CA LEU A 11 -15.61 -1.40 21.73
C LEU A 11 -14.30 -1.60 20.97
N ALA A 12 -14.14 -0.95 19.81
CA ALA A 12 -12.94 -1.02 19.00
C ALA A 12 -11.71 -0.53 19.79
N GLY A 13 -10.59 -1.26 19.67
CA GLY A 13 -9.33 -0.91 20.34
C GLY A 13 -9.22 -1.36 21.81
N ARG A 14 -10.32 -1.77 22.47
CA ARG A 14 -10.27 -2.27 23.86
C ARG A 14 -9.58 -3.63 23.99
N SER A 15 -9.87 -4.54 23.06
CA SER A 15 -9.20 -5.84 22.94
C SER A 15 -9.23 -6.34 21.50
N ALA A 16 -8.39 -7.33 21.17
CA ALA A 16 -8.39 -7.93 19.84
C ALA A 16 -9.74 -8.59 19.49
N LEU A 17 -10.36 -9.29 20.45
CA LEU A 17 -11.67 -9.92 20.26
C LEU A 17 -12.76 -8.87 20.01
N LEU A 18 -12.83 -7.83 20.84
CA LEU A 18 -13.83 -6.77 20.71
C LEU A 18 -13.64 -5.98 19.40
N THR A 19 -12.40 -5.75 18.98
CA THR A 19 -12.09 -5.09 17.69
C THR A 19 -12.59 -5.92 16.51
N ARG A 20 -12.39 -7.25 16.53
CA ARG A 20 -12.92 -8.15 15.50
C ARG A 20 -14.46 -8.16 15.48
N LEU A 21 -15.10 -8.20 16.64
CA LEU A 21 -16.56 -8.16 16.75
C LEU A 21 -17.12 -6.82 16.26
N ALA A 22 -16.52 -5.70 16.66
CA ALA A 22 -16.87 -4.37 16.18
C ALA A 22 -16.79 -4.28 14.65
N GLY A 23 -15.71 -4.81 14.05
CA GLY A 23 -15.55 -4.84 12.59
C GLY A 23 -16.68 -5.58 11.87
N ARG A 24 -17.13 -6.72 12.41
CA ARG A 24 -18.25 -7.49 11.84
C ARG A 24 -19.59 -6.75 11.96
N LEU A 25 -19.85 -6.13 13.10
CA LEU A 25 -21.06 -5.32 13.32
C LEU A 25 -21.12 -4.14 12.35
N VAL A 26 -20.00 -3.45 12.17
CA VAL A 26 -19.90 -2.29 11.28
C VAL A 26 -20.07 -2.69 9.81
N ALA A 27 -19.44 -3.78 9.37
CA ALA A 27 -19.61 -4.28 8.00
C ALA A 27 -21.09 -4.59 7.68
N HIS A 28 -21.83 -5.13 8.66
CA HIS A 28 -23.27 -5.38 8.51
C HIS A 28 -24.10 -4.10 8.35
N GLU A 29 -23.77 -3.03 9.10
CA GLU A 29 -24.50 -1.77 9.04
C GLU A 29 -24.16 -0.95 7.78
N LEU A 30 -22.89 -0.92 7.37
CA LEU A 30 -22.45 -0.16 6.19
C LEU A 30 -23.09 -0.64 4.88
N ARG A 31 -23.56 -1.89 4.83
CA ARG A 31 -24.25 -2.40 3.64
C ARG A 31 -25.50 -1.57 3.29
N HIS A 32 -26.10 -0.89 4.27
CA HIS A 32 -27.24 0.01 4.08
C HIS A 32 -26.86 1.39 3.52
N LEU A 33 -25.56 1.69 3.44
CA LEU A 33 -25.05 2.87 2.74
C LEU A 33 -24.73 2.58 1.27
N LYS A 34 -24.76 1.31 0.84
CA LYS A 34 -24.52 0.93 -0.56
C LYS A 34 -25.53 1.64 -1.48
N GLY A 35 -25.04 2.22 -2.57
CA GLY A 35 -25.87 2.92 -3.56
C GLY A 35 -26.23 4.37 -3.21
N LYS A 36 -26.32 4.75 -1.92
CA LYS A 36 -26.67 6.14 -1.56
C LYS A 36 -25.70 7.20 -2.11
N PRO A 37 -24.36 6.97 -2.13
CA PRO A 37 -23.44 7.93 -2.70
C PRO A 37 -23.68 8.21 -4.19
N VAL A 38 -24.24 7.26 -4.95
CA VAL A 38 -24.54 7.50 -6.38
C VAL A 38 -25.84 8.30 -6.60
N GLU A 39 -26.67 8.44 -5.56
CA GLU A 39 -27.94 9.17 -5.63
C GLU A 39 -27.81 10.66 -5.27
N ARG A 40 -26.71 11.07 -4.63
CA ARG A 40 -26.51 12.45 -4.16
C ARG A 40 -25.11 12.96 -4.47
N GLN A 41 -25.03 14.27 -4.71
CA GLN A 41 -23.77 14.97 -5.00
C GLN A 41 -22.81 15.02 -3.80
N LEU A 42 -23.35 15.21 -2.59
CA LEU A 42 -22.58 15.24 -1.35
C LEU A 42 -23.43 14.67 -0.22
N LEU A 43 -22.89 13.69 0.50
CA LEU A 43 -23.49 13.13 1.71
C LEU A 43 -22.55 13.40 2.88
N VAL A 44 -23.06 14.04 3.92
CA VAL A 44 -22.31 14.25 5.17
C VAL A 44 -22.95 13.41 6.27
N TYR A 45 -22.13 12.61 6.93
CA TYR A 45 -22.52 11.80 8.08
C TYR A 45 -21.83 12.35 9.32
N ASP A 46 -22.63 12.71 10.33
CA ASP A 46 -22.13 13.02 11.66
C ASP A 46 -21.80 11.72 12.39
N LEU A 47 -20.51 11.51 12.65
CA LEU A 47 -19.99 10.43 13.48
C LEU A 47 -19.73 10.98 14.90
N PRO A 48 -19.61 10.12 15.93
CA PRO A 48 -19.51 10.59 17.31
C PRO A 48 -18.35 11.56 17.59
N GLU A 49 -17.24 11.44 16.85
CA GLU A 49 -16.02 12.25 17.05
C GLU A 49 -15.53 12.96 15.77
N THR A 50 -16.23 12.81 14.64
CA THR A 50 -15.81 13.37 13.35
C THR A 50 -16.99 13.46 12.36
N GLN A 51 -16.76 14.05 11.18
CA GLN A 51 -17.71 14.03 10.08
C GLN A 51 -17.12 13.26 8.89
N LEU A 52 -17.94 12.43 8.25
CA LEU A 52 -17.60 11.76 7.00
C LEU A 52 -18.37 12.39 5.85
N ALA A 53 -17.66 13.08 4.96
CA ALA A 53 -18.22 13.59 3.71
C ALA A 53 -17.92 12.63 2.56
N LEU A 54 -18.95 12.19 1.84
CA LEU A 54 -18.86 11.42 0.60
C LEU A 54 -19.22 12.33 -0.56
N ALA A 55 -18.21 12.74 -1.34
CA ALA A 55 -18.38 13.58 -2.52
C ALA A 55 -18.57 12.70 -3.77
N ASN A 56 -19.67 12.92 -4.49
CA ASN A 56 -20.00 12.28 -5.77
C ASN A 56 -20.48 13.33 -6.78
N ASP A 57 -19.83 14.49 -6.77
CA ASP A 57 -20.01 15.57 -7.74
C ASP A 57 -18.66 15.96 -8.32
N LEU A 58 -18.58 16.09 -9.65
CA LEU A 58 -17.31 16.34 -10.33
C LEU A 58 -16.68 17.68 -9.93
N ARG A 59 -17.47 18.72 -9.63
CA ARG A 59 -16.94 20.02 -9.19
C ARG A 59 -16.35 19.91 -7.79
N VAL A 60 -16.99 19.15 -6.90
CA VAL A 60 -16.46 18.89 -5.56
C VAL A 60 -15.17 18.07 -5.63
N VAL A 61 -15.13 17.04 -6.48
CA VAL A 61 -13.93 16.23 -6.70
C VAL A 61 -12.78 17.09 -7.24
N ASP A 62 -13.04 17.92 -8.25
CA ASP A 62 -12.04 18.83 -8.82
C ASP A 62 -11.55 19.87 -7.81
N THR A 63 -12.45 20.39 -6.97
CA THR A 63 -12.10 21.29 -5.88
C THR A 63 -11.10 20.65 -4.91
N ILE A 64 -11.33 19.38 -4.54
CA ILE A 64 -10.52 18.68 -3.55
C ILE A 64 -9.18 18.22 -4.14
N LEU A 65 -9.19 17.71 -5.38
CA LEU A 65 -8.02 17.07 -5.99
C LEU A 65 -7.14 18.03 -6.79
N SER A 66 -7.71 19.10 -7.35
CA SER A 66 -7.04 20.02 -8.27
C SER A 66 -7.02 21.47 -7.74
N ASP A 67 -8.17 22.15 -7.70
CA ASP A 67 -8.23 23.61 -7.49
C ASP A 67 -7.68 24.04 -6.13
N ARG A 68 -7.95 23.25 -5.09
CA ARG A 68 -7.46 23.47 -3.73
C ARG A 68 -6.54 22.35 -3.26
N ALA A 69 -5.74 21.82 -4.19
CA ALA A 69 -4.75 20.79 -3.89
C ALA A 69 -3.82 21.23 -2.74
N GLY A 70 -3.67 20.35 -1.75
CA GLY A 70 -2.85 20.61 -0.56
C GLY A 70 -3.62 21.23 0.62
N THR A 71 -4.85 21.71 0.43
CA THR A 71 -5.73 22.13 1.55
C THR A 71 -6.36 20.94 2.26
N PHE A 72 -6.52 19.81 1.56
CA PHE A 72 -7.10 18.58 2.10
C PHE A 72 -6.00 17.53 2.31
N PRO A 73 -5.39 17.44 3.51
CA PRO A 73 -4.36 16.43 3.77
C PRO A 73 -4.97 15.03 3.80
N LYS A 74 -4.16 14.01 3.50
CA LYS A 74 -4.59 12.62 3.71
C LYS A 74 -4.90 12.40 5.19
N ALA A 75 -5.93 11.61 5.45
CA ALA A 75 -6.36 11.30 6.81
C ALA A 75 -5.24 10.59 7.60
N ALA A 76 -4.94 11.07 8.80
CA ALA A 76 -3.94 10.45 9.68
C ALA A 76 -4.29 8.99 10.04
N ALA A 77 -5.57 8.65 10.04
CA ALA A 77 -6.05 7.27 10.18
C ALA A 77 -5.51 6.34 9.07
N LEU A 78 -5.47 6.82 7.82
CA LEU A 78 -4.94 6.07 6.69
C LEU A 78 -3.43 5.90 6.81
N GLU A 79 -2.70 6.96 7.20
CA GLU A 79 -1.26 6.88 7.46
C GLU A 79 -0.94 5.80 8.51
N ARG A 80 -1.66 5.82 9.65
CA ARG A 80 -1.45 4.85 10.74
C ARG A 80 -1.70 3.42 10.31
N LEU A 81 -2.74 3.19 9.50
CA LEU A 81 -2.99 1.88 8.93
C LEU A 81 -1.83 1.46 8.03
N LEU A 82 -1.38 2.30 7.10
CA LEU A 82 -0.36 1.94 6.13
C LEU A 82 1.05 1.81 6.72
N ARG A 83 1.34 2.50 7.82
CA ARG A 83 2.68 2.58 8.43
C ARG A 83 3.38 1.22 8.67
N PRO A 84 2.72 0.14 9.12
CA PRO A 84 3.35 -1.18 9.25
C PRO A 84 3.89 -1.73 7.91
N LEU A 85 3.26 -1.39 6.79
CA LEU A 85 3.67 -1.85 5.46
C LEU A 85 4.73 -0.94 4.85
N VAL A 86 4.44 0.36 4.79
CA VAL A 86 5.24 1.34 4.01
C VAL A 86 6.04 2.31 4.86
N GLY A 87 5.97 2.22 6.18
CA GLY A 87 6.68 3.13 7.09
C GLY A 87 6.33 4.60 6.83
N GLY A 88 7.35 5.43 6.65
CA GLY A 88 7.25 6.84 6.29
C GLY A 88 7.08 7.11 4.79
N GLY A 89 6.89 6.07 3.97
CA GLY A 89 6.87 6.19 2.51
C GLY A 89 5.78 7.12 1.99
N VAL A 90 6.03 7.68 0.80
CA VAL A 90 5.25 8.78 0.21
C VAL A 90 3.73 8.55 0.14
N PHE A 91 3.31 7.28 0.04
CA PHE A 91 1.89 6.93 -0.08
C PHE A 91 1.08 7.23 1.20
N GLY A 92 1.66 7.06 2.38
CA GLY A 92 0.94 7.27 3.65
C GLY A 92 0.89 8.73 4.11
N GLN A 93 1.80 9.56 3.62
CA GLN A 93 2.06 10.91 4.15
C GLN A 93 0.92 11.92 3.86
N PRO A 94 0.71 12.91 4.76
CA PRO A 94 -0.42 13.86 4.67
C PRO A 94 -0.36 14.80 3.46
N GLY A 95 0.82 15.04 2.90
CA GLY A 95 1.03 15.96 1.77
C GLY A 95 2.25 16.87 1.98
N GLY A 96 2.29 18.00 1.27
CA GLY A 96 3.34 19.00 1.43
C GLY A 96 4.65 18.69 0.68
N ASP A 97 5.71 19.44 1.00
CA ASP A 97 6.94 19.46 0.21
C ASP A 97 7.76 18.17 0.31
N ALA A 98 7.72 17.48 1.46
CA ALA A 98 8.33 16.16 1.62
C ALA A 98 7.71 15.16 0.62
N VAL A 99 6.38 15.15 0.48
CA VAL A 99 5.67 14.30 -0.49
C VAL A 99 6.03 14.68 -1.93
N LYS A 100 6.12 15.98 -2.24
CA LYS A 100 6.55 16.43 -3.58
C LYS A 100 7.97 15.95 -3.91
N GLN A 101 8.89 16.02 -2.95
CA GLN A 101 10.26 15.55 -3.12
C GLN A 101 10.33 14.04 -3.34
N ALA A 102 9.63 13.25 -2.53
CA ALA A 102 9.57 11.80 -2.72
C ALA A 102 8.95 11.43 -4.08
N ARG A 103 7.84 12.07 -4.48
CA ARG A 103 7.22 11.86 -5.80
C ARG A 103 8.16 12.15 -6.97
N ARG A 104 9.07 13.14 -6.85
CA ARG A 104 10.09 13.40 -7.89
C ARG A 104 11.00 12.19 -8.12
N VAL A 105 11.33 11.43 -7.07
CA VAL A 105 12.13 10.19 -7.19
C VAL A 105 11.37 9.15 -8.01
N PHE A 106 10.09 8.91 -7.70
CA PHE A 106 9.23 8.00 -8.46
C PHE A 106 9.10 8.43 -9.93
N LEU A 107 8.81 9.70 -10.20
CA LEU A 107 8.65 10.20 -11.57
C LEU A 107 9.92 10.06 -12.39
N ARG A 108 11.09 10.40 -11.81
CA ARG A 108 12.39 10.23 -12.48
C ARG A 108 12.67 8.78 -12.84
N ALA A 109 12.31 7.84 -11.96
CA ALA A 109 12.48 6.43 -12.21
C ALA A 109 11.50 5.90 -13.28
N LEU A 110 10.21 6.19 -13.13
CA LEU A 110 9.15 5.63 -13.99
C LEU A 110 9.28 6.08 -15.44
N VAL A 111 9.64 7.35 -15.69
CA VAL A 111 9.87 7.87 -17.06
C VAL A 111 11.06 7.18 -17.74
N ARG A 112 12.01 6.63 -16.96
CA ARG A 112 13.16 5.88 -17.49
C ARG A 112 12.85 4.40 -17.76
N ILE A 113 11.64 3.91 -17.47
CA ILE A 113 11.23 2.53 -17.79
C ILE A 113 10.52 2.57 -19.17
N PRO A 114 11.13 2.02 -20.24
CA PRO A 114 10.50 2.04 -21.56
C PRO A 114 9.24 1.18 -21.58
N GLU A 115 8.17 1.68 -22.19
CA GLU A 115 6.90 0.94 -22.32
C GLU A 115 7.09 -0.42 -23.00
N GLN A 116 7.92 -0.48 -24.05
CA GLN A 116 8.20 -1.72 -24.77
C GLN A 116 8.87 -2.77 -23.86
N ARG A 117 9.68 -2.32 -22.90
CA ARG A 117 10.30 -3.22 -21.91
C ARG A 117 9.25 -3.80 -20.97
N VAL A 118 8.34 -2.96 -20.47
CA VAL A 118 7.24 -3.42 -19.59
C VAL A 118 6.34 -4.40 -20.35
N ALA A 119 5.99 -4.10 -21.59
CA ALA A 119 5.16 -4.96 -22.42
C ALA A 119 5.82 -6.33 -22.68
N ALA A 120 7.10 -6.35 -23.06
CA ALA A 120 7.85 -7.59 -23.27
C ALA A 120 7.92 -8.43 -21.99
N LEU A 121 8.32 -7.80 -20.87
CA LEU A 121 8.41 -8.45 -19.56
C LEU A 121 7.05 -9.04 -19.12
N ALA A 122 5.98 -8.24 -19.23
CA ALA A 122 4.64 -8.69 -18.88
C ALA A 122 4.20 -9.88 -19.74
N ALA A 123 4.48 -9.86 -21.06
CA ALA A 123 4.17 -10.96 -21.96
C ALA A 123 4.95 -12.24 -21.61
N ASP A 124 6.26 -12.12 -21.34
CA ASP A 124 7.12 -13.24 -20.97
C ASP A 124 6.68 -13.88 -19.66
N LEU A 125 6.48 -13.08 -18.61
CA LEU A 125 6.04 -13.56 -17.30
C LEU A 125 4.64 -14.16 -17.37
N THR A 126 3.71 -13.53 -18.11
CA THR A 126 2.36 -14.07 -18.29
C THR A 126 2.39 -15.45 -18.94
N ARG A 127 3.18 -15.64 -20.01
CA ARG A 127 3.36 -16.97 -20.64
C ARG A 127 3.93 -17.98 -19.66
N ALA A 128 4.94 -17.61 -18.88
CA ALA A 128 5.55 -18.51 -17.89
C ALA A 128 4.56 -18.93 -16.79
N TYR A 129 3.76 -17.99 -16.28
CA TYR A 129 2.72 -18.27 -15.29
C TYR A 129 1.63 -19.19 -15.86
N ILE A 130 1.11 -18.90 -17.07
CA ILE A 130 0.10 -19.74 -17.74
C ILE A 130 0.62 -21.17 -17.95
N ALA A 131 1.83 -21.34 -18.48
CA ALA A 131 2.44 -22.65 -18.66
C ALA A 131 2.62 -23.37 -17.31
N GLY A 132 2.96 -22.60 -16.25
CA GLY A 132 2.96 -23.03 -14.86
C GLY A 132 1.64 -23.66 -14.44
N TRP A 133 0.55 -22.90 -14.58
CA TRP A 133 -0.79 -23.30 -14.18
C TRP A 133 -1.27 -24.53 -14.97
N GLN A 134 -1.10 -24.52 -16.30
CA GLN A 134 -1.49 -25.62 -17.19
C GLN A 134 -0.82 -26.95 -16.80
N ARG A 135 0.46 -26.92 -16.47
CA ARG A 135 1.21 -28.11 -16.04
C ARG A 135 0.68 -28.70 -14.73
N THR A 136 0.20 -27.86 -13.81
CA THR A 136 -0.37 -28.36 -12.55
C THR A 136 -1.75 -28.99 -12.73
N GLY A 137 -2.52 -28.55 -13.73
CA GLY A 137 -3.88 -29.03 -13.99
C GLY A 137 -4.88 -28.79 -12.85
N ARG A 138 -4.57 -27.86 -11.92
CA ARG A 138 -5.39 -27.56 -10.75
C ARG A 138 -6.12 -26.22 -10.91
N PRO A 139 -7.25 -26.01 -10.21
CA PRO A 139 -7.88 -24.71 -10.12
C PRO A 139 -6.88 -23.64 -9.66
N VAL A 140 -6.87 -22.51 -10.37
CA VAL A 140 -5.97 -21.38 -10.11
C VAL A 140 -6.69 -20.37 -9.19
N PRO A 141 -6.12 -20.01 -8.03
CA PRO A 141 -6.65 -18.91 -7.22
C PRO A 141 -6.29 -17.58 -7.91
N VAL A 142 -7.10 -17.18 -8.90
CA VAL A 142 -6.87 -16.04 -9.80
C VAL A 142 -6.37 -14.78 -9.08
N PRO A 143 -7.01 -14.29 -7.99
CA PRO A 143 -6.52 -13.09 -7.31
C PRO A 143 -5.11 -13.22 -6.73
N SER A 144 -4.78 -14.36 -6.14
CA SER A 144 -3.46 -14.59 -5.54
C SER A 144 -2.38 -14.77 -6.61
N GLU A 145 -2.68 -15.47 -7.69
CA GLU A 145 -1.72 -15.71 -8.75
C GLU A 145 -1.50 -14.46 -9.63
N LEU A 146 -2.52 -13.65 -9.88
CA LEU A 146 -2.34 -12.33 -10.51
C LEU A 146 -1.62 -11.35 -9.58
N SER A 147 -1.83 -11.42 -8.27
CA SER A 147 -1.03 -10.66 -7.30
C SER A 147 0.45 -11.04 -7.37
N ARG A 148 0.77 -12.32 -7.56
CA ARG A 148 2.16 -12.80 -7.76
C ARG A 148 2.75 -12.36 -9.11
N LEU A 149 1.99 -12.47 -10.19
CA LEU A 149 2.43 -12.05 -11.52
C LEU A 149 2.75 -10.54 -11.54
N THR A 150 1.86 -9.72 -11.00
CA THR A 150 2.03 -8.26 -10.99
C THR A 150 3.17 -7.79 -10.09
N ILE A 151 3.39 -8.42 -8.94
CA ILE A 151 4.55 -8.10 -8.09
C ILE A 151 5.87 -8.47 -8.79
N ASP A 152 5.93 -9.57 -9.53
CA ASP A 152 7.10 -9.96 -10.31
C ASP A 152 7.37 -8.96 -11.44
N ILE A 153 6.33 -8.53 -12.17
CA ILE A 153 6.45 -7.53 -13.24
C ILE A 153 6.99 -6.19 -12.69
N VAL A 154 6.36 -5.66 -11.63
CA VAL A 154 6.77 -4.34 -11.11
C VAL A 154 8.16 -4.38 -10.47
N SER A 155 8.50 -5.46 -9.75
CA SER A 155 9.81 -5.60 -9.13
C SER A 155 10.92 -5.74 -10.18
N GLU A 156 10.73 -6.56 -11.21
CA GLU A 156 11.75 -6.70 -12.26
C GLU A 156 11.90 -5.44 -13.11
N ALA A 157 10.79 -4.78 -13.47
CA ALA A 157 10.83 -3.56 -14.26
C ALA A 157 11.50 -2.39 -13.53
N SER A 158 11.27 -2.25 -12.21
CA SER A 158 11.69 -1.08 -11.43
C SER A 158 12.99 -1.31 -10.64
N LEU A 159 13.17 -2.51 -10.07
CA LEU A 159 14.28 -2.87 -9.18
C LEU A 159 15.27 -3.86 -9.83
N GLY A 160 14.97 -4.39 -11.02
CA GLY A 160 15.86 -5.31 -11.73
C GLY A 160 15.95 -6.71 -11.11
N ALA A 161 15.09 -7.04 -10.16
CA ALA A 161 15.07 -8.33 -9.49
C ALA A 161 13.62 -8.74 -9.17
N ARG A 162 13.40 -10.02 -8.89
CA ARG A 162 12.12 -10.58 -8.44
C ARG A 162 12.27 -11.28 -7.11
N PHE A 163 11.15 -11.44 -6.41
CA PHE A 163 11.09 -12.46 -5.38
C PHE A 163 11.33 -13.85 -5.97
N THR A 164 11.91 -14.75 -5.17
CA THR A 164 11.82 -16.18 -5.48
C THR A 164 10.36 -16.64 -5.40
N ALA A 165 10.06 -17.81 -5.97
CA ALA A 165 8.71 -18.36 -5.92
C ALA A 165 8.16 -18.45 -4.49
N GLY A 166 8.98 -18.89 -3.52
CA GLY A 166 8.59 -19.00 -2.11
C GLY A 166 8.37 -17.65 -1.43
N GLU A 167 9.26 -16.67 -1.66
CA GLU A 167 9.07 -15.32 -1.09
C GLU A 167 7.87 -14.61 -1.70
N GLY A 168 7.66 -14.75 -3.02
CA GLY A 168 6.53 -14.13 -3.71
C GLY A 168 5.19 -14.70 -3.22
N GLN A 169 5.12 -16.03 -3.03
CA GLN A 169 3.97 -16.65 -2.41
C GLN A 169 3.75 -16.14 -0.98
N ARG A 170 4.80 -16.12 -0.15
CA ARG A 170 4.70 -15.66 1.23
C ARG A 170 4.29 -14.18 1.33
N PHE A 171 4.85 -13.34 0.47
CA PHE A 171 4.50 -11.91 0.38
C PHE A 171 3.01 -11.72 0.09
N VAL A 172 2.47 -12.46 -0.88
CA VAL A 172 1.05 -12.39 -1.24
C VAL A 172 0.15 -12.95 -0.12
N GLU A 173 0.54 -14.04 0.54
CA GLU A 173 -0.18 -14.57 1.71
C GLU A 173 -0.29 -13.53 2.83
N LEU A 174 0.83 -12.89 3.18
CA LEU A 174 0.90 -11.82 4.17
C LEU A 174 0.06 -10.62 3.74
N PHE A 175 0.10 -10.24 2.46
CA PHE A 175 -0.68 -9.14 1.90
C PHE A 175 -2.19 -9.37 2.08
N PHE A 176 -2.69 -10.55 1.70
CA PHE A 176 -4.11 -10.89 1.91
C PHE A 176 -4.45 -11.03 3.39
N GLU A 177 -3.54 -11.55 4.21
CA GLU A 177 -3.74 -11.61 5.66
C GLU A 177 -3.88 -10.22 6.27
N TYR A 178 -3.03 -9.29 5.86
CA TYR A 178 -3.10 -7.89 6.27
C TYR A 178 -4.47 -7.29 5.91
N HIS A 179 -4.93 -7.44 4.67
CA HIS A 179 -6.20 -6.88 4.20
C HIS A 179 -7.42 -7.50 4.88
N ARG A 180 -7.36 -8.79 5.27
CA ARG A 180 -8.44 -9.42 6.07
C ARG A 180 -8.53 -8.85 7.49
N ARG A 181 -7.43 -8.37 8.06
CA ARG A 181 -7.37 -7.83 9.43
C ARG A 181 -7.61 -6.33 9.48
N ALA A 182 -7.10 -5.59 8.49
CA ALA A 182 -7.24 -4.15 8.41
C ALA A 182 -8.71 -3.77 8.23
N ASN A 183 -9.19 -2.83 9.05
CA ASN A 183 -10.55 -2.31 8.92
C ASN A 183 -10.54 -0.78 9.05
N PRO A 184 -10.42 -0.04 7.93
CA PRO A 184 -10.39 1.42 7.92
C PRO A 184 -11.63 2.08 8.52
N VAL A 185 -12.78 1.41 8.45
CA VAL A 185 -14.02 1.96 8.99
C VAL A 185 -13.95 2.09 10.50
N LEU A 186 -13.32 1.13 11.19
CA LEU A 186 -13.11 1.24 12.64
C LEU A 186 -12.28 2.46 13.03
N MET A 187 -11.38 2.93 12.14
CA MET A 187 -10.60 4.15 12.38
C MET A 187 -11.46 5.41 12.28
N LEU A 188 -12.55 5.39 11.50
CA LEU A 188 -13.50 6.49 11.39
C LEU A 188 -14.49 6.53 12.55
N LEU A 189 -14.80 5.37 13.14
CA LEU A 189 -15.82 5.21 14.17
C LEU A 189 -15.26 5.20 15.60
N GLY A 190 -14.00 4.81 15.77
CA GLY A 190 -13.31 4.80 17.06
C GLY A 190 -12.80 6.17 17.49
N GLY A 191 -12.09 6.20 18.62
CA GLY A 191 -11.51 7.43 19.15
C GLY A 191 -10.55 8.10 18.16
N GLN A 192 -10.74 9.40 17.90
CA GLN A 192 -9.95 10.18 16.93
C GLN A 192 -8.63 10.70 17.52
N GLY A 193 -8.44 10.57 18.83
CA GLY A 193 -7.17 10.88 19.49
C GLY A 193 -6.01 9.98 19.03
N PRO A 194 -4.77 10.48 18.92
CA PRO A 194 -3.61 9.70 18.45
C PRO A 194 -3.40 8.37 19.19
N ALA A 195 -3.54 8.38 20.52
CA ALA A 195 -3.38 7.19 21.36
C ALA A 195 -4.46 6.13 21.10
N ALA A 196 -5.71 6.55 20.90
CA ALA A 196 -6.82 5.64 20.62
C ALA A 196 -6.67 4.96 19.25
N GLN A 197 -6.32 5.74 18.22
CA GLN A 197 -6.06 5.19 16.89
C GLN A 197 -4.84 4.26 16.86
N GLN A 198 -3.78 4.60 17.60
CA GLN A 198 -2.60 3.74 17.73
C GLN A 198 -2.95 2.40 18.40
N ALA A 199 -3.65 2.45 19.54
CA ALA A 199 -4.11 1.24 20.22
C ALA A 199 -5.01 0.38 19.31
N LEU A 200 -5.89 0.99 18.53
CA LEU A 200 -6.74 0.29 17.58
C LEU A 200 -5.94 -0.46 16.51
N VAL A 201 -4.95 0.20 15.89
CA VAL A 201 -4.05 -0.43 14.89
C VAL A 201 -3.28 -1.60 15.52
N GLU A 202 -2.79 -1.43 16.75
CA GLU A 202 -2.11 -2.51 17.49
C GLU A 202 -3.05 -3.70 17.73
N ARG A 203 -4.32 -3.46 18.10
CA ARG A 203 -5.32 -4.53 18.29
C ARG A 203 -5.72 -5.24 17.00
N MET A 204 -5.51 -4.64 15.83
CA MET A 204 -5.66 -5.31 14.54
C MET A 204 -4.52 -6.31 14.26
N GLY A 205 -3.40 -6.23 14.98
CA GLY A 205 -2.28 -7.15 14.84
C GLY A 205 -1.59 -7.05 13.48
N LEU A 206 -1.49 -5.82 12.94
CA LEU A 206 -0.92 -5.52 11.63
C LEU A 206 0.61 -5.40 11.68
N ALA A 207 1.17 -5.06 12.84
CA ALA A 207 2.59 -4.81 13.01
C ALA A 207 3.47 -6.01 12.66
N ALA A 208 3.10 -7.22 13.10
CA ALA A 208 3.85 -8.44 12.81
C ALA A 208 3.88 -8.77 11.31
N ILE A 209 2.72 -8.63 10.65
CA ILE A 209 2.59 -8.88 9.20
C ILE A 209 3.43 -7.87 8.42
N GLY A 210 3.32 -6.58 8.76
CA GLY A 210 4.11 -5.53 8.14
C GLY A 210 5.62 -5.71 8.35
N ALA A 211 6.05 -6.09 9.55
CA ALA A 211 7.45 -6.38 9.85
C ALA A 211 8.01 -7.52 8.98
N GLU A 212 7.24 -8.61 8.81
CA GLU A 212 7.66 -9.74 7.98
C GLU A 212 7.72 -9.36 6.49
N MET A 213 6.71 -8.67 5.97
CA MET A 213 6.72 -8.19 4.58
C MET A 213 7.90 -7.25 4.31
N ARG A 214 8.19 -6.34 5.24
CA ARG A 214 9.34 -5.43 5.14
C ARG A 214 10.68 -6.15 5.25
N ALA A 215 10.75 -7.24 6.02
CA ALA A 215 11.93 -8.09 6.06
C ALA A 215 12.19 -8.77 4.70
N LEU A 216 11.14 -9.32 4.08
CA LEU A 216 11.23 -9.89 2.72
C LEU A 216 11.73 -8.85 1.71
N ILE A 217 11.15 -7.65 1.71
CA ILE A 217 11.57 -6.56 0.81
C ILE A 217 13.03 -6.16 1.08
N ARG A 218 13.41 -6.00 2.35
CA ARG A 218 14.78 -5.63 2.73
C ARG A 218 15.78 -6.67 2.23
N GLN A 219 15.52 -7.95 2.48
CA GLN A 219 16.43 -9.03 2.11
C GLN A 219 16.52 -9.20 0.59
N ARG A 220 15.39 -9.08 -0.12
CA ARG A 220 15.35 -9.32 -1.56
C ARG A 220 15.86 -8.16 -2.40
N PHE A 221 15.62 -6.92 -1.98
CA PHE A 221 15.88 -5.75 -2.83
C PHE A 221 16.87 -4.77 -2.21
N LEU A 222 16.67 -4.36 -0.96
CA LEU A 222 17.51 -3.31 -0.36
C LEU A 222 18.92 -3.80 -0.03
N ALA A 223 19.06 -4.96 0.61
CA ALA A 223 20.37 -5.47 1.01
C ALA A 223 21.28 -5.74 -0.20
N PRO A 224 20.81 -6.38 -1.30
CA PRO A 224 21.60 -6.51 -2.52
C PRO A 224 21.96 -5.16 -3.14
N LEU A 225 21.01 -4.20 -3.16
CA LEU A 225 21.25 -2.86 -3.71
C LEU A 225 22.34 -2.07 -2.95
N LEU A 226 22.46 -2.28 -1.64
CA LEU A 226 23.50 -1.66 -0.82
C LEU A 226 24.85 -2.38 -0.95
N ALA A 227 24.84 -3.69 -1.23
CA ALA A 227 26.05 -4.47 -1.44
C ALA A 227 26.66 -4.24 -2.84
N ASP A 228 25.81 -4.09 -3.86
CA ASP A 228 26.18 -3.79 -5.24
C ASP A 228 25.31 -2.65 -5.80
N PRO A 229 25.80 -1.39 -5.73
CA PRO A 229 25.05 -0.22 -6.22
C PRO A 229 24.90 -0.14 -7.74
N SER A 230 25.59 -1.01 -8.50
CA SER A 230 25.58 -0.99 -9.97
C SER A 230 25.00 -2.30 -10.52
N PRO A 231 23.68 -2.52 -10.39
CA PRO A 231 23.04 -3.76 -10.80
C PRO A 231 23.27 -4.03 -12.30
N SER A 232 23.55 -5.29 -12.63
CA SER A 232 23.76 -5.73 -14.02
C SER A 232 22.49 -5.66 -14.87
N ALA A 233 21.31 -5.79 -14.26
CA ALA A 233 20.02 -5.60 -14.90
C ALA A 233 19.55 -4.14 -14.76
N PRO A 234 18.83 -3.57 -15.75
CA PRO A 234 18.39 -2.20 -15.65
C PRO A 234 17.35 -2.03 -14.51
N ALA A 235 17.67 -1.21 -13.51
CA ALA A 235 16.85 -0.98 -12.32
C ALA A 235 16.62 0.53 -12.08
N PRO A 236 15.78 1.21 -12.90
CA PRO A 236 15.67 2.67 -12.85
C PRO A 236 15.18 3.25 -11.52
N PHE A 237 14.33 2.52 -10.79
CA PHE A 237 13.88 2.97 -9.47
C PHE A 237 14.95 2.76 -8.40
N ALA A 238 15.67 1.63 -8.45
CA ALA A 238 16.79 1.40 -7.54
C ALA A 238 17.89 2.47 -7.72
N ALA A 239 18.23 2.81 -8.97
CA ALA A 239 19.18 3.87 -9.31
C ALA A 239 18.71 5.25 -8.81
N ALA A 240 17.46 5.63 -9.10
CA ALA A 240 16.90 6.91 -8.62
C ALA A 240 16.86 7.00 -7.09
N LEU A 241 16.62 5.87 -6.42
CA LEU A 241 16.60 5.79 -4.96
C LEU A 241 18.00 5.93 -4.36
N LEU A 242 19.01 5.28 -4.96
CA LEU A 242 20.42 5.46 -4.58
C LEU A 242 20.88 6.91 -4.79
N GLU A 243 20.59 7.51 -5.95
CA GLU A 243 20.89 8.91 -6.22
C GLU A 243 20.26 9.85 -5.18
N ALA A 244 18.98 9.63 -4.86
CA ALA A 244 18.26 10.42 -3.86
C ALA A 244 18.81 10.20 -2.44
N ALA A 245 19.16 8.96 -2.09
CA ALA A 245 19.74 8.64 -0.80
C ALA A 245 21.14 9.22 -0.65
N ALA A 246 21.96 9.22 -1.70
CA ALA A 246 23.31 9.79 -1.76
C ALA A 246 23.34 11.32 -1.66
N ALA A 247 22.25 11.99 -2.02
CA ALA A 247 22.16 13.44 -1.97
C ALA A 247 22.40 13.98 -0.55
N GLY A 248 23.43 14.80 -0.41
CA GLY A 248 23.81 15.42 0.86
C GLY A 248 24.48 14.47 1.86
N LEU A 249 24.97 13.30 1.44
CA LEU A 249 25.93 12.55 2.26
C LEU A 249 27.30 13.22 2.25
N ALA A 250 27.98 13.17 3.40
CA ALA A 250 29.39 13.50 3.46
C ALA A 250 30.21 12.44 2.70
N PRO A 251 31.38 12.81 2.12
CA PRO A 251 32.16 11.92 1.25
C PRO A 251 32.63 10.61 1.91
N ASP A 252 32.71 10.58 3.23
CA ASP A 252 33.17 9.47 4.07
C ASP A 252 32.03 8.60 4.62
N THR A 253 30.78 9.03 4.48
CA THR A 253 29.63 8.33 5.05
C THR A 253 29.13 7.28 4.06
N SER A 254 29.13 6.02 4.48
CA SER A 254 28.58 4.92 3.67
C SER A 254 27.07 4.78 3.89
N LEU A 255 26.30 4.71 2.80
CA LEU A 255 24.86 4.39 2.85
C LEU A 255 24.58 3.06 3.57
N ALA A 256 25.52 2.11 3.51
CA ALA A 256 25.42 0.83 4.21
C ALA A 256 25.48 0.95 5.74
N LEU A 257 25.94 2.09 6.28
CA LEU A 257 26.00 2.37 7.71
C LEU A 257 24.93 3.38 8.19
N ASP A 258 24.25 4.08 7.26
CA ASP A 258 23.18 5.03 7.59
C ASP A 258 21.81 4.35 7.69
N ALA A 259 21.46 3.89 8.90
CA ALA A 259 20.20 3.21 9.17
C ALA A 259 18.94 4.06 8.88
N VAL A 260 19.03 5.39 9.01
CA VAL A 260 17.91 6.30 8.76
C VAL A 260 17.61 6.33 7.27
N ARG A 261 18.64 6.50 6.44
CA ARG A 261 18.48 6.50 4.98
C ARG A 261 18.07 5.15 4.45
N GLN A 262 18.62 4.05 4.96
CA GLN A 262 18.17 2.70 4.59
C GLN A 262 16.70 2.47 4.92
N THR A 263 16.22 3.01 6.04
CA THR A 263 14.81 2.91 6.40
C THR A 263 13.93 3.70 5.42
N ALA A 264 14.33 4.92 5.05
CA ALA A 264 13.63 5.70 4.04
C ALA A 264 13.65 5.02 2.65
N MET A 265 14.76 4.39 2.27
CA MET A 265 14.85 3.60 1.05
C MET A 265 13.88 2.40 1.08
N LEU A 266 13.87 1.65 2.18
CA LEU A 266 12.94 0.53 2.36
C LEU A 266 11.48 0.96 2.26
N ASP A 267 11.16 2.11 2.84
CA ASP A 267 9.81 2.70 2.79
C ASP A 267 9.35 2.94 1.36
N GLU A 268 10.20 3.56 0.53
CA GLU A 268 9.82 3.85 -0.86
C GLU A 268 9.84 2.62 -1.76
N ILE A 269 10.71 1.63 -1.52
CA ILE A 269 10.63 0.32 -2.17
C ILE A 269 9.30 -0.37 -1.81
N ALA A 270 8.91 -0.35 -0.54
CA ALA A 270 7.64 -0.91 -0.11
C ALA A 270 6.45 -0.21 -0.78
N VAL A 271 6.49 1.11 -0.92
CA VAL A 271 5.46 1.86 -1.67
C VAL A 271 5.40 1.42 -3.12
N MET A 272 6.53 1.38 -3.83
CA MET A 272 6.59 0.99 -5.25
C MET A 272 5.97 -0.39 -5.49
N LEU A 273 6.35 -1.36 -4.65
CA LEU A 273 5.86 -2.73 -4.72
C LEU A 273 4.38 -2.83 -4.36
N LEU A 274 3.96 -2.24 -3.23
CA LEU A 274 2.60 -2.39 -2.71
C LEU A 274 1.56 -1.65 -3.55
N ALA A 275 1.86 -0.42 -4.00
CA ALA A 275 0.92 0.38 -4.77
C ALA A 275 0.71 -0.13 -6.20
N GLY A 276 1.78 -0.64 -6.84
CA GLY A 276 1.73 -1.07 -8.24
C GLY A 276 1.09 -2.45 -8.45
N HIS A 277 1.28 -3.38 -7.52
CA HIS A 277 0.83 -4.77 -7.72
C HIS A 277 -0.67 -4.94 -7.45
N GLU A 278 -1.21 -4.43 -6.32
CA GLU A 278 -2.59 -4.75 -5.93
C GLU A 278 -3.64 -4.14 -6.86
N THR A 279 -3.44 -2.87 -7.26
CA THR A 279 -4.37 -2.19 -8.16
C THR A 279 -4.46 -2.92 -9.50
N THR A 280 -3.31 -3.27 -10.09
CA THR A 280 -3.23 -4.02 -11.34
C THR A 280 -3.83 -5.43 -11.19
N ALA A 281 -3.46 -6.17 -10.13
CA ALA A 281 -3.95 -7.54 -9.91
C ALA A 281 -5.47 -7.57 -9.69
N SER A 282 -6.01 -6.58 -8.99
CA SER A 282 -7.44 -6.45 -8.75
C SER A 282 -8.19 -6.18 -10.05
N VAL A 283 -7.71 -5.24 -10.87
CA VAL A 283 -8.33 -4.95 -12.19
C VAL A 283 -8.29 -6.20 -13.08
N LEU A 284 -7.15 -6.87 -13.19
CA LEU A 284 -7.03 -8.11 -13.97
C LEU A 284 -7.94 -9.21 -13.44
N SER A 285 -8.10 -9.33 -12.12
CA SER A 285 -9.03 -10.29 -11.53
C SER A 285 -10.45 -9.97 -11.95
N TRP A 286 -10.89 -8.71 -11.84
CA TRP A 286 -12.23 -8.29 -12.28
C TRP A 286 -12.48 -8.51 -13.77
N LEU A 287 -11.47 -8.36 -14.64
CA LEU A 287 -11.64 -8.61 -16.07
C LEU A 287 -11.89 -10.09 -16.42
N LEU A 288 -11.55 -11.01 -15.52
CA LEU A 288 -11.77 -12.45 -15.70
C LEU A 288 -13.08 -12.95 -15.07
N TRP A 289 -13.79 -12.09 -14.32
CA TRP A 289 -15.07 -12.38 -13.68
C TRP A 289 -16.22 -11.66 -14.38
#